data_AF-A0A536XDP6-F1
#
_entry.id   AF-A0A536XDP6-F1
#
_cell.length_a   1.000
_cell.length_b   1.000
_cell.length_c   1.000
_cell.angle_alpha   90.00
_cell.angle_beta   90.00
_cell.angle_gamma   90.00
#
_symmetry.space_group_name_H-M   'P 1'
#
loop_
_entity.id
_entity.type
_entity.pdbx_description
1 polymer ?
#
loop_
_entity_poly.entity_id
_entity_poly.type
_entity_poly.pdbx_seq_one_letter_code
_entity_poly.pdbx_strand_id
1 'polypeptide(L)'
;MMTGEGGNLGVSVGEDAVFVIDDQFAPLTPKIQAAIAKLSSKPVKFVLNTHWHFDHTGGNENLGKAGAIIVAHENVKKRLSTEGFIEFFGMKTKPE
;
A
#
# COMPACT_ATOMS: atom_id res chain seq x y z
N MET A 1 -12.86 1.34 8.58
CA MET A 1 -12.73 1.35 7.11
C MET A 1 -12.37 2.76 6.70
N MET A 2 -11.25 2.94 5.98
CA MET A 2 -10.89 4.24 5.39
C MET A 2 -11.21 4.19 3.89
N THR A 3 -11.82 5.25 3.37
CA THR A 3 -12.19 5.38 1.94
C THR A 3 -11.17 6.23 1.19
N GLY A 4 -10.66 5.71 0.07
CA GLY A 4 -9.73 6.37 -0.84
C GLY A 4 -10.21 6.35 -2.29
N GLU A 5 -9.44 6.95 -3.19
CA GLU A 5 -9.80 7.12 -4.60
C GLU A 5 -9.59 5.83 -5.42
N GLY A 6 -8.73 4.93 -4.96
CA GLY A 6 -8.49 3.61 -5.55
C GLY A 6 -9.26 2.48 -4.87
N GLY A 7 -9.80 2.70 -3.67
CA GLY A 7 -10.55 1.68 -2.92
C GLY A 7 -10.62 1.97 -1.42
N ASN A 8 -10.92 0.95 -0.63
CA ASN A 8 -10.93 1.02 0.83
C ASN A 8 -9.67 0.40 1.44
N LEU A 9 -9.25 0.90 2.59
CA LEU A 9 -8.13 0.37 3.37
C LEU A 9 -8.61 -0.28 4.66
N GLY A 10 -7.94 -1.38 5.03
CA GLY A 10 -8.04 -2.00 6.35
C GLY A 10 -6.95 -1.46 7.27
N VAL A 11 -7.29 -1.19 8.54
CA VAL A 11 -6.33 -0.77 9.57
C VAL A 11 -6.61 -1.54 10.84
N SER A 12 -5.58 -2.19 11.37
CA SER A 12 -5.61 -2.88 12.66
C SER A 12 -4.54 -2.29 13.57
N VAL A 13 -4.96 -1.76 14.73
CA VAL A 13 -4.05 -1.19 15.73
C VAL A 13 -3.72 -2.27 16.75
N GLY A 14 -2.50 -2.78 16.70
CA GLY A 14 -1.99 -3.74 17.68
C GLY A 14 -1.38 -3.07 18.91
N GLU A 15 -0.86 -3.88 19.83
CA GLU A 15 -0.17 -3.41 21.04
C GLU A 15 1.13 -2.67 20.71
N ASP A 16 1.89 -3.14 19.71
CA ASP A 16 3.21 -2.58 19.37
C ASP A 16 3.20 -1.68 18.13
N ALA A 17 2.30 -1.96 17.18
CA ALA A 17 2.33 -1.32 15.85
C ALA A 17 0.97 -1.34 15.15
N VAL A 18 0.88 -0.59 14.05
CA VAL A 18 -0.26 -0.61 13.13
C VAL A 18 0.03 -1.54 11.95
N PHE A 19 -0.95 -2.37 11.62
CA PHE A 19 -0.99 -3.21 10.42
C PHE A 19 -2.02 -2.64 9.44
N VAL A 20 -1.61 -2.40 8.20
CA VAL A 20 -2.45 -1.81 7.16
C VAL A 20 -2.65 -2.82 6.03
N ILE A 21 -3.86 -2.86 5.47
CA ILE A 21 -4.21 -3.66 4.30
C ILE A 21 -4.44 -2.70 3.14
N ASP A 22 -3.61 -2.84 2.11
CA ASP A 22 -3.42 -1.95 0.96
C ASP A 22 -2.95 -0.52 1.32
N ASP A 23 -2.54 0.27 0.33
CA ASP A 23 -1.94 1.60 0.57
C ASP A 23 -2.34 2.71 -0.41
N GLN A 24 -3.29 2.45 -1.32
CA GLN A 24 -3.78 3.41 -2.32
C GLN A 24 -2.69 3.91 -3.27
N PHE A 25 -3.02 4.94 -4.06
CA PHE A 25 -2.06 5.64 -4.90
C PHE A 25 -1.02 6.41 -4.08
N ALA A 26 0.23 6.46 -4.57
CA ALA A 26 1.34 7.20 -3.95
C ALA A 26 0.97 8.59 -3.38
N PRO A 27 0.29 9.49 -4.12
CA PRO A 27 -0.04 10.83 -3.64
C PRO A 27 -0.95 10.87 -2.40
N LEU A 28 -1.66 9.78 -2.11
CA LEU A 28 -2.57 9.69 -0.96
C LEU A 28 -1.84 9.27 0.33
N THR A 29 -0.57 8.87 0.27
CA THR A 29 0.19 8.41 1.43
C THR A 29 0.15 9.39 2.62
N PRO A 30 0.36 10.72 2.43
CA PRO A 30 0.31 11.66 3.55
C PRO A 30 -1.08 11.74 4.21
N LYS A 31 -2.15 11.66 3.41
CA LYS A 31 -3.54 11.66 3.91
C LYS A 31 -3.84 10.40 4.71
N ILE A 32 -3.34 9.26 4.26
CA ILE A 32 -3.50 7.96 4.94
C ILE A 32 -2.74 7.97 6.28
N GLN A 33 -1.48 8.41 6.29
CA GLN A 33 -0.70 8.53 7.52
C GLN A 33 -1.37 9.48 8.53
N ALA A 34 -1.90 10.61 8.07
CA ALA A 34 -2.65 11.54 8.92
C ALA A 34 -3.95 10.92 9.48
N ALA A 35 -4.63 10.07 8.71
CA ALA A 35 -5.81 9.35 9.19
C ALA A 35 -5.44 8.28 10.24
N ILE A 36 -4.37 7.52 10.01
CA ILE A 36 -3.86 6.52 10.96
C ILE A 36 -3.39 7.19 12.26
N ALA A 37 -2.75 8.36 12.18
CA ALA A 37 -2.29 9.13 13.34
C ALA A 37 -3.43 9.56 14.29
N LYS A 38 -4.67 9.64 13.79
CA LYS A 38 -5.86 9.88 14.63
C LYS A 38 -6.32 8.64 15.40
N LEU A 39 -5.90 7.45 14.97
CA LEU A 39 -6.24 6.17 15.59
C LEU A 39 -5.15 5.70 16.56
N SER A 40 -3.89 6.01 16.28
CA SER A 40 -2.74 5.56 17.07
C SER A 40 -1.50 6.41 16.80
N SER A 41 -0.65 6.61 17.82
CA SER A 41 0.69 7.17 17.68
C SER A 41 1.76 6.12 17.35
N LYS A 42 1.38 4.83 17.29
CA LYS A 42 2.28 3.72 16.98
C LYS A 42 2.68 3.74 15.50
N PRO A 43 3.88 3.24 15.15
CA PRO A 43 4.31 3.21 13.75
C PRO A 43 3.49 2.22 12.93
N VAL A 44 3.32 2.52 11.64
CA VAL A 44 2.90 1.52 10.64
C VAL A 44 4.09 0.60 10.40
N LYS A 45 3.96 -0.66 10.81
CA LYS A 45 5.06 -1.63 10.72
C LYS A 45 4.89 -2.59 9.55
N PHE A 46 3.66 -2.86 9.16
CA PHE A 46 3.36 -3.78 8.07
C PHE A 46 2.28 -3.19 7.16
N VAL A 47 2.49 -3.37 5.86
CA VAL A 47 1.49 -3.14 4.82
C VAL A 47 1.31 -4.46 4.09
N LEU A 48 0.07 -4.95 4.03
CA LEU A 48 -0.29 -6.13 3.24
C LEU A 48 -0.93 -5.69 1.93
N ASN A 49 -0.30 -5.96 0.78
CA ASN A 49 -0.99 -5.78 -0.50
C ASN A 49 -1.87 -7.00 -0.80
N THR A 50 -3.14 -6.74 -1.10
CA THR A 50 -4.11 -7.78 -1.46
C THR A 50 -3.88 -8.31 -2.87
N HIS A 51 -3.44 -7.45 -3.79
CA HIS A 51 -3.06 -7.78 -5.15
C HIS A 51 -2.14 -6.69 -5.76
N TRP A 52 -1.79 -6.82 -7.03
CA TRP A 52 -0.71 -6.06 -7.70
C TRP A 52 -1.15 -4.76 -8.37
N HIS A 53 -2.44 -4.41 -8.36
CA HIS A 53 -2.88 -3.20 -9.04
C HIS A 53 -2.37 -1.94 -8.32
N PHE A 54 -2.12 -0.89 -9.11
CA PHE A 54 -1.44 0.33 -8.66
C PHE A 54 -2.27 1.17 -7.66
N ASP A 55 -3.58 0.91 -7.55
CA ASP A 55 -4.49 1.41 -6.53
C ASP A 55 -4.40 0.66 -5.19
N HIS A 56 -3.63 -0.43 -5.12
CA HIS A 56 -3.42 -1.23 -3.90
C HIS A 56 -1.94 -1.33 -3.49
N THR A 57 -1.03 -0.97 -4.39
CA THR A 57 0.44 -1.00 -4.16
C THR A 57 1.13 0.34 -4.38
N GLY A 58 0.42 1.36 -4.87
CA GLY A 58 1.02 2.63 -5.25
C GLY A 58 1.67 3.37 -4.08
N GLY A 59 1.28 3.09 -2.83
CA GLY A 59 1.86 3.66 -1.63
C GLY A 59 3.13 2.93 -1.13
N ASN A 60 3.48 1.78 -1.71
CA ASN A 60 4.50 0.88 -1.18
C ASN A 60 5.85 1.57 -1.00
N GLU A 61 6.30 2.35 -2.00
CA GLU A 61 7.58 3.04 -1.94
C GLU A 61 7.63 4.06 -0.79
N ASN A 62 6.54 4.81 -0.58
CA ASN A 62 6.48 5.83 0.45
C ASN A 62 6.43 5.20 1.85
N LEU A 63 5.60 4.18 2.05
CA LEU A 63 5.46 3.48 3.32
C LEU A 63 6.70 2.64 3.65
N GLY A 64 7.32 2.02 2.64
CA GLY A 64 8.59 1.32 2.76
C GLY A 64 9.73 2.25 3.18
N LYS A 65 9.85 3.44 2.56
CA LYS A 65 10.80 4.48 2.99
C LYS A 65 10.53 4.99 4.40
N ALA A 66 9.27 4.97 4.84
CA ALA A 66 8.88 5.30 6.21
C ALA A 66 9.12 4.16 7.22
N GLY A 67 9.66 3.02 6.78
CA GLY A 67 10.05 1.90 7.64
C GLY A 67 9.04 0.76 7.74
N ALA A 68 7.97 0.79 6.96
CA ALA A 68 7.02 -0.33 6.91
C ALA A 68 7.60 -1.52 6.13
N ILE A 69 7.31 -2.73 6.59
CA ILE A 69 7.61 -3.96 5.87
C ILE A 69 6.42 -4.25 4.95
N ILE A 70 6.68 -4.31 3.64
CA ILE A 70 5.69 -4.68 2.64
C ILE A 70 5.57 -6.20 2.58
N VAL A 71 4.36 -6.70 2.77
CA VAL A 71 4.00 -8.11 2.77
C VAL A 71 3.04 -8.34 1.62
N ALA A 72 3.28 -9.39 0.83
CA ALA A 72 2.37 -9.78 -0.24
C ALA A 72 2.53 -11.27 -0.55
N HIS A 73 1.55 -11.84 -1.25
CA HIS A 73 1.69 -13.16 -1.85
C HIS A 73 2.84 -13.15 -2.88
N GLU A 74 3.55 -14.27 -3.04
CA GLU A 74 4.72 -14.35 -3.95
C GLU A 74 4.40 -13.94 -5.39
N ASN A 75 3.21 -14.28 -5.88
CA ASN A 75 2.72 -13.88 -7.21
C ASN A 75 2.55 -12.36 -7.36
N VAL A 76 2.16 -11.66 -6.30
CA VAL A 76 2.07 -10.18 -6.31
C VAL A 76 3.48 -9.61 -6.45
N LYS A 77 4.42 -10.07 -5.62
CA LYS A 77 5.84 -9.68 -5.71
C LYS A 77 6.39 -9.95 -7.11
N LYS A 78 6.19 -11.15 -7.66
CA LYS A 78 6.65 -11.51 -9.01
C LYS A 78 6.09 -10.56 -10.08
N ARG A 79 4.81 -10.18 -9.96
CA ARG A 79 4.17 -9.26 -10.92
C ARG A 79 4.75 -7.85 -10.80
N LEU A 80 4.94 -7.36 -9.58
CA LEU A 80 5.50 -6.04 -9.30
C LEU A 80 6.99 -5.94 -9.63
N SER A 81 7.77 -7.01 -9.52
CA SER A 81 9.22 -6.99 -9.81
C SER A 81 9.57 -7.10 -11.31
N THR A 82 8.59 -6.96 -12.20
CA THR A 82 8.79 -7.06 -13.66
C THR A 82 8.06 -5.93 -14.38
N GLU A 83 8.55 -5.52 -15.56
CA GLU A 83 7.81 -4.59 -16.41
C GLU A 83 6.48 -5.23 -16.82
N GLY A 84 5.39 -4.53 -16.57
CA GLY A 84 4.04 -4.94 -16.96
C GLY A 84 3.48 -4.05 -18.07
N PHE A 85 2.44 -4.54 -18.72
CA PHE A 85 1.66 -3.77 -19.68
C PHE A 85 0.19 -3.93 -19.37
N ILE A 86 -0.49 -2.80 -19.16
CA ILE A 86 -1.93 -2.73 -18.97
C ILE A 86 -2.55 -2.27 -20.29
N GLU A 87 -2.99 -3.24 -21.08
CA GLU A 87 -3.51 -3.03 -22.43
C GLU A 87 -4.65 -2.02 -22.47
N PHE A 88 -5.59 -2.11 -21.53
CA PHE A 88 -6.75 -1.22 -21.43
C PHE A 88 -6.36 0.28 -21.38
N PHE A 89 -5.22 0.60 -20.76
CA PHE A 89 -4.72 1.97 -20.65
C PHE A 89 -3.56 2.28 -21.61
N GLY A 90 -3.11 1.31 -22.41
CA GLY A 90 -1.86 1.44 -23.19
C GLY A 90 -0.64 1.77 -22.32
N MET A 91 -0.65 1.36 -21.05
CA MET A 91 0.30 1.80 -20.03
C MET A 91 1.33 0.73 -19.73
N LYS A 92 2.60 1.13 -19.60
CA LYS A 92 3.66 0.30 -19.03
C LYS A 92 3.80 0.55 -17.53
N THR A 93 3.92 -0.51 -16.74
CA THR A 93 4.25 -0.43 -15.31
C THR A 93 5.71 -0.76 -15.11
N LYS A 94 6.39 -0.01 -14.24
CA LYS A 94 7.79 -0.27 -13.90
C LYS A 94 7.87 -1.32 -12.78
N PRO A 95 9.00 -2.02 -12.66
CA PRO A 95 9.28 -2.80 -11.47
C PRO A 95 9.29 -1.94 -10.20
N GLU A 96 8.73 -2.49 -9.11
CA GLU A 96 8.72 -1.92 -7.75
C GLU A 96 9.53 -2.78 -6.77
#